data_AF-A0AAU8DNA3-F1
#
_entry.id   AF-A0AAU8DNA3-F1
#
_cell.length_a   1.000
_cell.length_b   1.000
_cell.length_c   1.000
_cell.angle_alpha   90.00
_cell.angle_beta   90.00
_cell.angle_gamma   90.00
#
_symmetry.space_group_name_H-M   'P 1'
#
loop_
_entity.id
_entity.type
_entity.pdbx_description
1 polymer ?
#
loop_
_entity_poly.entity_id
_entity_poly.type
_entity_poly.pdbx_seq_one_letter_code
_entity_poly.pdbx_strand_id
1 'polypeptide(L)'
;MLFTHDTDLMLQCAAALVNTAPSDASGEPERMLSRDDLFRYFRSWQYTGALLGTEAELQEVRAMRSRLRRAWQLDTEALVDEVNLLLQEGQALPQLVNHSDLGWHVHATRADQPFAVRVGVEFAVAAIDVIRADGINRLRVCEADGCDDVLVDLSKNRSKRFCDTTCGNRENVAAYRARQRAAD
;
A
#
# COMPACT_ATOMS: atom_id res chain seq x y z
N MET A 1 17.65 -3.43 7.39
CA MET A 1 16.22 -3.04 7.38
C MET A 1 16.17 -1.55 7.53
N LEU A 2 15.39 -0.89 6.67
CA LEU A 2 15.21 0.55 6.71
C LEU A 2 14.19 0.95 7.78
N PHE A 3 13.06 0.23 7.80
CA PHE A 3 12.03 0.32 8.82
C PHE A 3 11.93 -0.99 9.59
N THR A 4 11.10 -1.03 10.63
CA THR A 4 10.74 -2.27 11.32
C THR A 4 9.93 -3.17 10.38
N HIS A 5 9.88 -4.47 10.68
CA HIS A 5 9.20 -5.45 9.83
C HIS A 5 7.70 -5.16 9.66
N ASP A 6 7.04 -4.69 10.72
CA ASP A 6 5.63 -4.30 10.71
C ASP A 6 5.38 -3.06 9.85
N THR A 7 6.25 -2.05 9.93
CA THR A 7 6.18 -0.87 9.04
C THR A 7 6.34 -1.26 7.57
N ASP A 8 7.33 -2.10 7.24
CA ASP A 8 7.52 -2.61 5.87
C ASP A 8 6.26 -3.35 5.38
N LEU A 9 5.64 -4.17 6.24
CA LEU A 9 4.43 -4.93 5.93
C LEU A 9 3.22 -4.01 5.72
N MET A 10 2.96 -3.07 6.63
CA MET A 10 1.83 -2.13 6.54
C MET A 10 1.90 -1.25 5.27
N LEU A 11 3.09 -0.80 4.89
CA LEU A 11 3.30 -0.07 3.64
C LEU A 11 3.00 -0.93 2.41
N GLN A 12 3.42 -2.21 2.41
CA GLN A 12 3.12 -3.15 1.34
C GLN A 12 1.63 -3.48 1.25
N CYS A 13 0.96 -3.70 2.40
CA CYS A 13 -0.48 -3.89 2.47
C CYS A 13 -1.22 -2.73 1.81
N ALA A 14 -0.87 -1.48 2.18
CA ALA A 14 -1.48 -0.27 1.63
C ALA A 14 -1.27 -0.17 0.11
N ALA A 15 -0.03 -0.36 -0.37
CA ALA A 15 0.28 -0.35 -1.80
C ALA A 15 -0.51 -1.43 -2.57
N ALA A 16 -0.59 -2.64 -2.01
CA ALA A 16 -1.35 -3.73 -2.62
C ALA A 16 -2.85 -3.45 -2.67
N LEU A 17 -3.42 -2.82 -1.62
CA LEU A 17 -4.81 -2.39 -1.64
C LEU A 17 -5.03 -1.34 -2.72
N VAL A 18 -4.18 -0.31 -2.78
CA VAL A 18 -4.23 0.75 -3.79
C VAL A 18 -4.23 0.16 -5.20
N ASN A 19 -3.36 -0.80 -5.46
CA ASN A 19 -3.24 -1.46 -6.76
C ASN A 19 -4.40 -2.41 -7.08
N THR A 20 -5.38 -2.62 -6.19
CA THR A 20 -6.61 -3.34 -6.58
C THR A 20 -7.54 -2.50 -7.45
N ALA A 21 -7.36 -1.17 -7.47
CA ALA A 21 -8.16 -0.28 -8.30
C ALA A 21 -7.96 -0.56 -9.80
N PRO A 22 -8.98 -0.32 -10.63
CA PRO A 22 -8.79 -0.35 -12.07
C PRO A 22 -7.79 0.73 -12.51
N SER A 23 -7.10 0.49 -13.61
CA SER A 23 -6.11 1.39 -14.18
C SER A 23 -6.41 1.62 -15.66
N ASP A 24 -6.71 2.86 -16.03
CA ASP A 24 -6.86 3.24 -17.44
C ASP A 24 -5.51 3.18 -18.18
N ALA A 25 -4.41 3.43 -17.46
CA ALA A 25 -3.06 3.43 -18.02
C ALA A 25 -2.59 2.03 -18.43
N SER A 26 -2.89 1.02 -17.61
CA SER A 26 -2.53 -0.38 -17.88
C SER A 26 -3.65 -1.21 -18.50
N GLY A 27 -4.89 -0.71 -18.46
CA GLY A 27 -6.07 -1.47 -18.85
C GLY A 27 -6.43 -2.58 -17.85
N GLU A 28 -5.79 -2.61 -16.68
CA GLU A 28 -6.08 -3.59 -15.64
C GLU A 28 -7.48 -3.32 -15.04
N PRO A 29 -8.33 -4.36 -14.90
CA PRO A 29 -9.66 -4.20 -14.34
C PRO A 29 -9.62 -4.04 -12.81
N GLU A 30 -10.75 -3.66 -12.23
CA GLU A 30 -10.97 -3.70 -10.79
C GLU A 30 -10.70 -5.12 -10.26
N ARG A 31 -9.78 -5.26 -9.29
CA ARG A 31 -9.36 -6.56 -8.73
C ARG A 31 -10.05 -6.89 -7.40
N MET A 32 -10.73 -5.93 -6.78
CA MET A 32 -11.56 -6.13 -5.59
C MET A 32 -13.03 -5.89 -5.95
N LEU A 33 -13.61 -6.77 -6.79
CA LEU A 33 -14.97 -6.64 -7.34
C LEU A 33 -16.06 -6.99 -6.34
N SER A 34 -15.79 -7.93 -5.45
CA SER A 34 -16.77 -8.59 -4.60
C SER A 34 -16.31 -8.70 -3.14
N ARG A 35 -17.25 -9.08 -2.28
CA ARG A 35 -16.98 -9.42 -0.87
C ARG A 35 -15.97 -10.56 -0.74
N ASP A 36 -15.98 -11.52 -1.67
CA ASP A 36 -15.02 -12.63 -1.68
C ASP A 36 -13.61 -12.16 -1.98
N ASP A 37 -13.46 -11.13 -2.81
CA ASP A 37 -12.15 -10.51 -3.07
C ASP A 37 -11.64 -9.76 -1.85
N LEU A 38 -12.53 -9.07 -1.12
CA LEU A 38 -12.20 -8.44 0.16
C LEU A 38 -11.76 -9.49 1.19
N PHE A 39 -12.50 -10.60 1.33
CA PHE A 39 -12.11 -11.70 2.20
C PHE A 39 -10.74 -12.29 1.82
N ARG A 40 -10.48 -12.45 0.51
CA ARG A 40 -9.20 -12.95 0.01
C ARG A 40 -8.06 -12.01 0.37
N TYR A 41 -8.23 -10.71 0.16
CA TYR A 41 -7.25 -9.67 0.52
C TYR A 41 -6.98 -9.69 2.04
N PHE A 42 -8.04 -9.68 2.86
CA PHE A 42 -7.92 -9.72 4.31
C PHE A 42 -7.11 -10.93 4.79
N ARG A 43 -7.38 -12.12 4.23
CA ARG A 43 -6.68 -13.37 4.58
C ARG A 43 -5.26 -13.42 4.05
N SER A 44 -5.00 -12.97 2.82
CA SER A 44 -3.66 -13.04 2.21
C SER A 44 -2.65 -12.17 2.95
N TRP A 45 -3.11 -11.04 3.49
CA TRP A 45 -2.31 -10.12 4.30
C TRP A 45 -2.38 -10.42 5.80
N GLN A 46 -3.01 -11.54 6.18
CA GLN A 46 -3.11 -12.01 7.56
C GLN A 46 -3.67 -10.96 8.54
N TYR A 47 -4.57 -10.09 8.08
CA TYR A 47 -5.25 -9.15 8.97
C TYR A 47 -5.99 -9.92 10.07
N THR A 48 -5.96 -9.37 11.28
CA THR A 48 -6.70 -9.88 12.45
C THR A 48 -7.95 -9.02 12.70
N GLY A 49 -8.74 -9.32 13.73
CA GLY A 49 -9.92 -8.51 14.08
C GLY A 49 -11.15 -8.73 13.20
N ALA A 50 -12.13 -7.83 13.34
CA ALA A 50 -13.42 -7.93 12.68
C ALA A 50 -13.32 -7.62 11.18
N LEU A 51 -14.04 -8.42 10.40
CA LEU A 51 -14.39 -8.19 9.01
C LEU A 51 -15.85 -8.62 8.87
N LEU A 52 -16.75 -7.66 8.66
CA LEU A 52 -18.19 -7.94 8.54
C LEU A 52 -18.50 -8.63 7.21
N GLY A 53 -17.66 -8.39 6.21
CA GLY A 53 -17.79 -8.84 4.85
C GLY A 53 -19.13 -8.43 4.28
N THR A 54 -19.57 -7.18 4.45
CA THR A 54 -20.80 -6.66 3.85
C THR A 54 -20.49 -5.86 2.58
N GLU A 55 -21.51 -5.57 1.77
CA GLU A 55 -21.31 -4.68 0.61
C GLU A 55 -20.92 -3.26 1.05
N ALA A 56 -21.49 -2.77 2.15
CA ALA A 56 -21.12 -1.47 2.71
C ALA A 56 -19.63 -1.42 3.09
N GLU A 57 -19.12 -2.46 3.78
CA GLU A 57 -17.71 -2.53 4.16
C GLU A 57 -16.78 -2.62 2.93
N LEU A 58 -17.20 -3.30 1.86
CA LEU A 58 -16.47 -3.29 0.58
C LEU A 58 -16.38 -1.88 -0.01
N GLN A 59 -17.49 -1.13 -0.01
CA GLN A 59 -17.48 0.26 -0.51
C GLN A 59 -16.64 1.19 0.36
N GLU A 60 -16.67 1.02 1.69
CA GLU A 60 -15.82 1.76 2.62
C GLU A 60 -14.33 1.48 2.37
N VAL A 61 -13.95 0.21 2.15
CA VAL A 61 -12.57 -0.17 1.83
C VAL A 61 -12.13 0.40 0.49
N ARG A 62 -13.00 0.40 -0.53
CA ARG A 62 -12.71 1.05 -1.82
C ARG A 62 -12.58 2.57 -1.70
N ALA A 63 -13.37 3.21 -0.85
CA ALA A 63 -13.25 4.64 -0.58
C ALA A 63 -11.91 4.95 0.12
N MET A 64 -11.52 4.14 1.11
CA MET A 64 -10.21 4.24 1.77
C MET A 64 -9.08 4.00 0.78
N ARG A 65 -9.19 3.00 -0.11
CA ARG A 65 -8.23 2.76 -1.19
C ARG A 65 -8.01 3.99 -2.06
N SER A 66 -9.07 4.64 -2.53
CA SER A 66 -8.96 5.88 -3.32
C SER A 66 -8.33 7.03 -2.53
N ARG A 67 -8.55 7.09 -1.22
CA ARG A 67 -7.89 8.05 -0.32
C ARG A 67 -6.40 7.77 -0.20
N LEU A 68 -6.01 6.53 0.06
CA LEU A 68 -4.61 6.11 0.14
C LEU A 68 -3.85 6.31 -1.19
N ARG A 69 -4.50 6.10 -2.35
CA ARG A 69 -3.89 6.37 -3.66
C ARG A 69 -3.38 7.81 -3.77
N ARG A 70 -4.10 8.79 -3.19
CA ARG A 70 -3.71 10.20 -3.19
C ARG A 70 -2.47 10.45 -2.34
N ALA A 71 -2.26 9.69 -1.26
CA ALA A 71 -1.08 9.85 -0.40
C ALA A 71 0.25 9.66 -1.14
N TRP A 72 0.27 8.86 -2.21
CA TRP A 72 1.44 8.70 -3.10
C TRP A 72 1.76 9.92 -3.97
N GLN A 73 0.90 10.92 -3.98
CA GLN A 73 1.04 12.14 -4.79
C GLN A 73 1.26 13.39 -3.92
N LEU A 74 1.21 13.25 -2.59
CA LEU A 74 1.38 14.35 -1.65
C LEU A 74 2.85 14.68 -1.46
N ASP A 75 3.13 15.96 -1.23
CA ASP A 75 4.41 16.37 -0.65
C ASP A 75 4.45 16.06 0.85
N THR A 76 5.56 16.39 1.50
CA THR A 76 5.79 16.04 2.91
C THR A 76 4.78 16.71 3.84
N GLU A 77 4.49 18.00 3.67
CA GLU A 77 3.57 18.72 4.56
C GLU A 77 2.15 18.19 4.42
N ALA A 78 1.67 18.01 3.17
CA ALA A 78 0.33 17.48 2.93
C ALA A 78 0.21 16.01 3.39
N LEU A 79 1.26 15.20 3.27
CA LEU A 79 1.25 13.83 3.77
C LEU A 79 1.21 13.81 5.31
N VAL A 80 1.90 14.72 5.99
CA VAL A 80 1.81 14.87 7.45
C VAL A 80 0.39 15.18 7.87
N ASP A 81 -0.27 16.12 7.20
CA ASP A 81 -1.66 16.47 7.49
C ASP A 81 -2.61 15.28 7.28
N GLU A 82 -2.47 14.55 6.17
CA GLU A 82 -3.28 13.37 5.88
C GLU A 82 -3.06 12.25 6.91
N VAL A 83 -1.81 12.00 7.31
CA VAL A 83 -1.45 11.02 8.34
C VAL A 83 -2.09 11.39 9.67
N ASN A 84 -1.96 12.65 10.10
CA ASN A 84 -2.56 13.11 11.35
C ASN A 84 -4.09 13.01 11.32
N LEU A 85 -4.72 13.33 10.20
CA LEU A 85 -6.16 13.21 10.03
C LEU A 85 -6.63 11.76 10.14
N LEU A 86 -5.95 10.81 9.47
CA LEU A 86 -6.26 9.38 9.55
C LEU A 86 -6.16 8.85 10.99
N LEU A 87 -5.11 9.26 11.72
CA LEU A 87 -4.92 8.88 13.13
C LEU A 87 -6.02 9.46 14.02
N GLN A 88 -6.41 10.72 13.80
CA GLN A 88 -7.47 11.37 14.57
C GLN A 88 -8.84 10.74 14.30
N GLU A 89 -9.21 10.53 13.04
CA GLU A 89 -10.49 9.92 12.65
C GLU A 89 -10.60 8.48 13.15
N GLY A 90 -9.50 7.73 13.09
CA GLY A 90 -9.42 6.37 13.60
C GLY A 90 -9.29 6.26 15.13
N GLN A 91 -9.24 7.39 15.84
CA GLN A 91 -9.00 7.47 17.28
C GLN A 91 -7.80 6.61 17.71
N ALA A 92 -6.70 6.78 16.98
CA ALA A 92 -5.54 5.91 17.10
C ALA A 92 -4.98 5.92 18.52
N LEU A 93 -4.86 4.73 19.12
CA LEU A 93 -4.26 4.52 20.43
C LEU A 93 -3.21 3.40 20.30
N PRO A 94 -1.96 3.73 19.91
CA PRO A 94 -0.89 2.76 19.72
C PRO A 94 -0.67 1.89 20.97
N GLN A 95 -0.61 0.59 20.78
CA GLN A 95 -0.33 -0.43 21.78
C GLN A 95 0.71 -1.39 21.22
N LEU A 96 1.69 -1.75 22.03
CA LEU A 96 2.64 -2.80 21.69
C LEU A 96 2.01 -4.15 21.97
N VAL A 97 1.92 -5.01 20.96
CA VAL A 97 1.34 -6.35 21.06
C VAL A 97 2.31 -7.40 20.54
N ASN A 98 2.11 -8.65 20.98
CA ASN A 98 2.88 -9.79 20.51
C ASN A 98 1.90 -10.92 20.16
N HIS A 99 1.64 -11.08 18.87
CA HIS A 99 0.88 -12.20 18.33
C HIS A 99 1.38 -12.53 16.93
N SER A 100 0.93 -13.68 16.41
CA SER A 100 1.40 -14.31 15.17
C SER A 100 2.91 -14.60 15.17
N ASP A 101 3.46 -14.76 13.98
CA ASP A 101 4.88 -14.92 13.66
C ASP A 101 5.64 -13.58 13.52
N LEU A 102 4.94 -12.44 13.66
CA LEU A 102 5.52 -11.08 13.51
C LEU A 102 6.32 -10.60 14.74
N GLY A 103 6.11 -11.19 15.91
CA GLY A 103 6.73 -10.74 17.16
C GLY A 103 6.11 -9.46 17.70
N TRP A 104 6.91 -8.62 18.38
CA TRP A 104 6.44 -7.35 18.94
C TRP A 104 6.18 -6.31 17.84
N HIS A 105 4.94 -5.85 17.73
CA HIS A 105 4.52 -4.87 16.72
C HIS A 105 3.41 -3.94 17.24
N VAL A 106 3.14 -2.86 16.52
CA VAL A 106 2.15 -1.85 16.94
C VAL A 106 0.76 -2.18 16.40
N HIS A 107 -0.23 -2.19 17.30
CA HIS A 107 -1.64 -2.02 16.94
C HIS A 107 -2.08 -0.62 17.36
N ALA A 108 -2.68 0.16 16.45
CA ALA A 108 -3.16 1.50 16.76
C ALA A 108 -4.69 1.65 16.72
N THR A 109 -5.43 0.60 16.37
CA THR A 109 -6.89 0.58 16.37
C THR A 109 -7.42 -0.63 17.13
N ARG A 110 -8.64 -0.51 17.67
CA ARG A 110 -9.36 -1.64 18.24
C ARG A 110 -9.74 -2.65 17.15
N ALA A 111 -9.76 -3.93 17.50
CA ALA A 111 -10.06 -5.01 16.58
C ALA A 111 -11.50 -5.01 16.06
N ASP A 112 -12.42 -4.31 16.72
CA ASP A 112 -13.85 -4.18 16.36
C ASP A 112 -14.16 -2.95 15.49
N GLN A 113 -13.16 -2.12 15.17
CA GLN A 113 -13.34 -0.98 14.26
C GLN A 113 -13.58 -1.44 12.82
N PRO A 114 -14.31 -0.66 11.99
CA PRO A 114 -14.50 -0.96 10.57
C PRO A 114 -13.16 -1.20 9.87
N PHE A 115 -13.10 -2.21 9.01
CA PHE A 115 -11.84 -2.62 8.40
C PHE A 115 -11.16 -1.49 7.61
N ALA A 116 -11.94 -0.65 6.92
CA ALA A 116 -11.43 0.52 6.21
C ALA A 116 -10.69 1.51 7.12
N VAL A 117 -11.22 1.78 8.33
CA VAL A 117 -10.57 2.66 9.32
C VAL A 117 -9.25 2.07 9.78
N ARG A 118 -9.23 0.77 10.06
CA ARG A 118 -8.03 0.05 10.51
C ARG A 118 -6.91 0.11 9.46
N VAL A 119 -7.24 -0.14 8.20
CA VAL A 119 -6.29 0.00 7.07
C VAL A 119 -5.71 1.41 6.99
N GLY A 120 -6.56 2.44 7.12
CA GLY A 120 -6.12 3.83 7.09
C GLY A 120 -5.15 4.18 8.23
N VAL A 121 -5.47 3.72 9.45
CA VAL A 121 -4.60 3.95 10.62
C VAL A 121 -3.30 3.14 10.53
N GLU A 122 -3.32 1.90 10.07
CA GLU A 122 -2.11 1.10 9.87
C GLU A 122 -1.18 1.75 8.85
N PHE A 123 -1.70 2.25 7.72
CA PHE A 123 -0.91 3.07 6.80
C PHE A 123 -0.34 4.32 7.48
N ALA A 124 -1.16 5.04 8.25
CA ALA A 124 -0.74 6.28 8.91
C ALA A 124 0.39 6.03 9.93
N VAL A 125 0.31 4.95 10.72
CA VAL A 125 1.38 4.53 11.64
C VAL A 125 2.68 4.25 10.88
N ALA A 126 2.60 3.51 9.77
CA ALA A 126 3.77 3.21 8.96
C ALA A 126 4.35 4.45 8.26
N ALA A 127 3.48 5.36 7.81
CA ALA A 127 3.88 6.61 7.17
C ALA A 127 4.62 7.57 8.11
N ILE A 128 4.36 7.51 9.43
CA ILE A 128 5.16 8.27 10.43
C ILE A 128 6.65 7.93 10.29
N ASP A 129 7.00 6.64 10.18
CA ASP A 129 8.40 6.23 10.03
C ASP A 129 8.99 6.67 8.70
N VAL A 130 8.21 6.59 7.61
CA VAL A 130 8.61 7.09 6.29
C VAL A 130 8.94 8.58 6.34
N ILE A 131 8.08 9.39 6.95
CA ILE A 131 8.27 10.84 7.07
C ILE A 131 9.49 11.15 7.95
N ARG A 132 9.59 10.53 9.13
CA ARG A 132 10.69 10.76 10.09
C ARG A 132 12.06 10.35 9.56
N ALA A 133 12.09 9.41 8.61
CA ALA A 133 13.30 8.96 7.94
C ALA A 133 13.63 9.74 6.64
N ASP A 134 12.92 10.84 6.35
CA ASP A 134 13.04 11.57 5.08
C ASP A 134 12.90 10.63 3.86
N GLY A 135 11.90 9.76 3.94
CA GLY A 135 11.70 8.61 3.07
C GLY A 135 10.55 8.75 2.09
N ILE A 136 9.91 9.92 1.98
CA ILE A 136 8.70 10.10 1.14
C ILE A 136 8.92 9.69 -0.31
N ASN A 137 10.14 9.89 -0.84
CA ASN A 137 10.53 9.49 -2.19
C ASN A 137 10.57 7.97 -2.42
N ARG A 138 10.29 7.16 -1.40
CA ARG A 138 10.09 5.71 -1.51
C ARG A 138 8.66 5.34 -1.86
N LEU A 139 7.70 6.23 -1.64
CA LEU A 139 6.33 6.09 -2.14
C LEU A 139 6.31 6.59 -3.58
N ARG A 140 6.28 5.66 -4.54
CA ARG A 140 6.44 5.97 -5.97
C ARG A 140 5.34 5.35 -6.81
N VAL A 141 5.17 5.85 -8.02
CA VAL A 141 4.39 5.20 -9.08
C VAL A 141 5.35 4.34 -9.92
N CYS A 142 4.84 3.23 -10.46
CA CYS A 142 5.56 2.33 -11.35
C CYS A 142 6.15 3.09 -12.55
N GLU A 143 7.41 2.81 -12.89
CA GLU A 143 8.07 3.40 -14.06
C GLU A 143 7.86 2.61 -15.36
N ALA A 144 7.09 1.53 -15.33
CA ALA A 144 6.82 0.75 -16.54
C ALA A 144 5.83 1.50 -17.44
N ASP A 145 6.04 1.42 -18.76
CA ASP A 145 5.18 2.09 -19.72
C ASP A 145 3.76 1.55 -19.62
N GLY A 146 2.77 2.46 -19.60
CA GLY A 146 1.37 2.11 -19.37
C GLY A 146 1.10 1.43 -18.02
N CYS A 147 1.75 1.84 -16.94
CA CYS A 147 1.43 1.36 -15.59
C CYS A 147 1.43 2.52 -14.59
N ASP A 148 0.34 2.63 -13.82
CA ASP A 148 0.18 3.64 -12.78
C ASP A 148 0.00 3.02 -11.39
N ASP A 149 0.26 1.72 -11.23
CA ASP A 149 0.32 1.07 -9.91
C ASP A 149 1.35 1.77 -9.03
N VAL A 150 1.07 1.81 -7.73
CA VAL A 150 1.98 2.35 -6.73
C VAL A 150 2.97 1.29 -6.24
N LEU A 151 4.09 1.76 -5.71
CA LEU A 151 5.10 0.93 -5.07
C LEU A 151 5.71 1.62 -3.86
N VAL A 152 6.28 0.79 -2.98
CA VAL A 152 7.10 1.22 -1.85
C VAL A 152 8.51 0.70 -2.10
N ASP A 153 9.47 1.61 -2.22
CA ASP A 153 10.87 1.27 -2.41
C ASP A 153 11.54 0.95 -1.08
N LEU A 154 11.53 -0.34 -0.73
CA LEU A 154 12.21 -0.87 0.45
C LEU A 154 13.66 -1.32 0.17
N SER A 155 14.19 -1.03 -1.03
CA SER A 155 15.56 -1.38 -1.37
C SER A 155 16.54 -0.50 -0.59
N LYS A 156 17.72 -1.07 -0.27
CA LYS A 156 18.77 -0.37 0.47
C LYS A 156 19.24 0.90 -0.26
N ASN A 157 19.29 0.86 -1.60
CA ASN A 157 19.84 1.90 -2.46
C ASN A 157 18.77 2.67 -3.27
N ARG A 158 17.49 2.63 -2.85
CA ARG A 158 16.39 3.32 -3.53
C ARG A 158 16.31 2.99 -5.03
N SER A 159 16.36 1.71 -5.33
CA SER A 159 16.48 1.18 -6.69
C SER A 159 15.23 0.47 -7.19
N LYS A 160 14.15 0.40 -6.41
CA LYS A 160 12.91 -0.23 -6.87
C LYS A 160 12.21 0.75 -7.82
N ARG A 161 12.03 0.30 -9.07
CA ARG A 161 11.46 1.10 -10.17
C ARG A 161 10.06 0.65 -10.59
N PHE A 162 9.72 -0.61 -10.32
CA PHE A 162 8.49 -1.24 -10.82
C PHE A 162 7.66 -1.79 -9.67
N CYS A 163 6.33 -1.80 -9.81
CA CYS A 163 5.41 -2.29 -8.77
C CYS A 163 5.69 -3.77 -8.44
N ASP A 164 5.92 -4.58 -9.47
CA ASP A 164 6.18 -6.01 -9.37
C ASP A 164 7.21 -6.51 -10.40
N THR A 165 7.45 -7.83 -10.36
CA THR A 165 8.37 -8.52 -11.29
C THR A 165 7.83 -8.53 -12.72
N THR A 166 6.50 -8.53 -12.91
CA THR A 166 5.86 -8.54 -14.23
C THR A 166 6.22 -7.28 -15.02
N CYS A 167 6.03 -6.11 -14.41
CA CYS A 167 6.42 -4.83 -15.00
C CYS A 167 7.93 -4.75 -15.23
N GLY A 168 8.75 -5.23 -14.29
CA GLY A 168 10.20 -5.28 -14.46
C GLY A 168 10.64 -6.14 -15.65
N ASN A 169 10.04 -7.32 -15.83
CA ASN A 169 10.33 -8.19 -16.96
C ASN A 169 9.88 -7.58 -18.29
N ARG A 170 8.70 -6.93 -18.33
CA ARG A 170 8.18 -6.25 -19.52
C ARG A 170 9.16 -5.18 -20.02
N GLU A 171 9.63 -4.30 -19.14
CA GLU A 171 10.57 -3.24 -19.49
C GLU A 171 11.94 -3.79 -19.91
N ASN A 172 12.45 -4.83 -19.23
CA ASN A 172 13.70 -5.47 -19.61
C ASN A 172 13.65 -6.05 -21.03
N VAL A 173 12.54 -6.71 -21.38
CA VAL A 173 12.32 -7.28 -22.73
C VAL A 173 12.20 -6.16 -23.77
N ALA A 174 11.46 -5.09 -23.47
CA ALA A 174 11.33 -3.94 -24.38
C ALA A 174 12.70 -3.29 -24.65
N ALA A 175 13.48 -3.04 -23.61
CA ALA A 175 14.82 -2.47 -23.72
C ALA A 175 15.79 -3.38 -24.49
N TYR A 176 15.72 -4.70 -24.27
CA TYR A 176 16.50 -5.66 -25.05
C TYR A 176 16.17 -5.61 -26.55
N ARG A 177 14.87 -5.61 -26.91
CA ARG A 177 14.43 -5.51 -28.31
C ARG A 177 14.83 -4.18 -28.96
N ALA A 178 14.80 -3.08 -28.22
CA ALA A 178 15.24 -1.78 -28.72
C ALA A 178 16.74 -1.76 -29.04
N ARG A 179 17.57 -2.39 -28.19
CA ARG A 179 19.02 -2.53 -28.46
C ARG A 179 19.30 -3.38 -29.70
N GLN A 180 18.56 -4.47 -29.91
CA GLN A 180 18.74 -5.30 -31.12
C GLN A 180 18.41 -4.52 -32.40
N ARG A 181 17.28 -3.78 -32.43
CA ARG A 181 16.92 -2.94 -33.59
C ARG A 181 17.88 -1.79 -33.88
N ALA A 182 18.66 -1.35 -32.88
CA ALA A 182 19.65 -0.29 -33.05
C ALA A 182 21.03 -0.82 -33.47
N ALA A 183 21.23 -2.13 -33.40
CA ALA A 183 22.44 -2.81 -33.83
C ALA A 183 22.35 -3.35 -35.27
N ASP A 184 21.13 -3.41 -35.82
CA ASP A 184 20.80 -3.68 -37.24
C ASP A 184 20.83 -2.37 -38.06
#